data_AF-A0A426GN21-F1
#
_entry.id   AF-A0A426GN21-F1
#
_cell.length_a   1.000
_cell.length_b   1.000
_cell.length_c   1.000
_cell.angle_alpha   90.00
_cell.angle_beta   90.00
_cell.angle_gamma   90.00
#
_symmetry.space_group_name_H-M   'P 1'
#
loop_
_entity.id
_entity.type
_entity.pdbx_description
1 polymer ?
#
loop_
_entity_poly.entity_id
_entity_poly.type
_entity_poly.pdbx_seq_one_letter_code
_entity_poly.pdbx_strand_id
1 'polypeptide(L)'
;MMRSLRALERTASTSRVLNLLAVEAESAHRPEYAQAPLFRNRTLNTAIVLKHRLRNDDIYLFDEARPTATKIIIPFDRKDLGLGGQSVFVGQRGWADLVIEACNASGDMSRDLATLRMIDVLPSLDPFLLREHLRRHGVLVANCYFALSTADYENMQGFVTLEISRLIELAYRGAGGVGRAHAARLVEALLSTDVDERLEPLRDTLVMEGESFKEGVFSWKGFLYYKWMLTKLWPQLTTVGQEIGRLIVTGNKDAETAKFVDDSRRRLQGGVLVERSAILRTLKVYDDAFEDLIENGRPTAFRDFLLRAPEMFLSLGERVGVISHISSYWRYRFPHDEPLTVDVEEAIDILMDFEAGLSVPLGV
;
A
#
# COMPACT_ATOMS: atom_id res chain seq x y z
N MET A 1 7.53 -22.60 -9.08
CA MET A 1 6.08 -22.91 -9.20
C MET A 1 5.31 -21.74 -9.85
N MET A 2 4.52 -22.03 -10.89
CA MET A 2 3.55 -21.08 -11.49
C MET A 2 2.35 -20.97 -10.53
N ARG A 3 2.22 -19.86 -9.79
CA ARG A 3 1.04 -19.60 -8.97
C ARG A 3 -0.16 -19.43 -9.92
N SER A 4 -1.16 -20.31 -9.82
CA SER A 4 -2.32 -20.31 -10.70
C SER A 4 -3.06 -18.97 -10.66
N LEU A 5 -3.39 -18.42 -11.83
CA LEU A 5 -4.17 -17.20 -11.96
C LEU A 5 -5.57 -17.32 -11.33
N ARG A 6 -6.15 -18.54 -11.26
CA ARG A 6 -7.39 -18.81 -10.49
C ARG A 6 -7.29 -18.44 -9.02
N ALA A 7 -6.09 -18.51 -8.50
CA ALA A 7 -5.85 -18.24 -7.10
C ALA A 7 -5.82 -16.71 -6.83
N LEU A 8 -5.50 -15.89 -7.86
CA LEU A 8 -5.65 -14.44 -7.83
C LEU A 8 -7.12 -14.00 -7.95
N GLU A 9 -7.98 -14.81 -8.60
CA GLU A 9 -9.43 -14.57 -8.68
C GLU A 9 -10.08 -14.41 -7.29
N ARG A 10 -9.65 -15.27 -6.35
CA ARG A 10 -10.15 -15.29 -4.96
C ARG A 10 -9.57 -14.18 -4.09
N THR A 11 -8.59 -13.42 -4.58
CA THR A 11 -7.87 -12.42 -3.80
C THR A 11 -8.41 -11.04 -4.11
N ALA A 12 -8.98 -10.36 -3.11
CA ALA A 12 -9.30 -8.94 -3.19
C ALA A 12 -8.02 -8.12 -3.40
N SER A 13 -8.13 -6.89 -3.92
CA SER A 13 -6.94 -6.04 -4.09
C SER A 13 -6.25 -5.80 -2.74
N THR A 14 -4.92 -6.00 -2.72
CA THR A 14 -4.05 -5.86 -1.55
C THR A 14 -2.95 -4.82 -1.83
N SER A 15 -2.07 -4.60 -0.85
CA SER A 15 -0.87 -3.77 -1.04
C SER A 15 0.08 -4.27 -2.14
N ARG A 16 -0.08 -5.49 -2.68
CA ARG A 16 0.73 -6.01 -3.80
C ARG A 16 -0.06 -6.43 -5.02
N VAL A 17 -1.39 -6.49 -4.95
CA VAL A 17 -2.22 -6.93 -6.08
C VAL A 17 -3.37 -5.95 -6.27
N LEU A 18 -3.52 -5.41 -7.47
CA LEU A 18 -4.69 -4.66 -7.90
C LEU A 18 -5.43 -5.52 -8.94
N ASN A 19 -6.57 -6.07 -8.55
CA ASN A 19 -7.37 -6.96 -9.38
C ASN A 19 -8.47 -6.17 -10.08
N LEU A 20 -8.21 -5.70 -11.31
CA LEU A 20 -9.15 -4.84 -12.03
C LEU A 20 -10.35 -5.61 -12.59
N LEU A 21 -10.27 -6.94 -12.71
CA LEU A 21 -11.45 -7.78 -13.00
C LEU A 21 -12.46 -7.73 -11.85
N ALA A 22 -11.99 -7.85 -10.61
CA ALA A 22 -12.85 -7.75 -9.44
C ALA A 22 -13.49 -6.35 -9.37
N VAL A 23 -12.70 -5.30 -9.65
CA VAL A 23 -13.21 -3.92 -9.73
C VAL A 23 -14.29 -3.78 -10.81
N GLU A 24 -14.08 -4.32 -12.02
CA GLU A 24 -15.08 -4.31 -13.09
C GLU A 24 -16.35 -5.04 -12.64
N ALA A 25 -16.23 -6.25 -12.09
CA ALA A 25 -17.37 -7.05 -11.63
C ALA A 25 -18.21 -6.32 -10.57
N GLU A 26 -17.55 -5.64 -9.62
CA GLU A 26 -18.22 -4.92 -8.53
C GLU A 26 -18.75 -3.54 -8.94
N SER A 27 -18.13 -2.87 -9.91
CA SER A 27 -18.34 -1.43 -10.13
C SER A 27 -18.71 -1.03 -11.55
N ALA A 28 -18.72 -1.94 -12.53
CA ALA A 28 -19.05 -1.60 -13.93
C ALA A 28 -20.46 -1.02 -14.11
N HIS A 29 -21.38 -1.32 -13.20
CA HIS A 29 -22.73 -0.75 -13.19
C HIS A 29 -22.79 0.71 -12.72
N ARG A 30 -21.70 1.24 -12.14
CA ARG A 30 -21.63 2.62 -11.62
C ARG A 30 -21.12 3.56 -12.70
N PRO A 31 -21.75 4.74 -12.92
CA PRO A 31 -21.30 5.69 -13.95
C PRO A 31 -19.85 6.15 -13.79
N GLU A 32 -19.40 6.35 -12.54
CA GLU A 32 -18.06 6.80 -12.20
C GLU A 32 -16.94 5.87 -12.73
N TYR A 33 -17.20 4.56 -12.84
CA TYR A 33 -16.25 3.58 -13.35
C TYR A 33 -15.82 3.90 -14.79
N ALA A 34 -16.76 4.34 -15.62
CA ALA A 34 -16.51 4.70 -17.02
C ALA A 34 -16.10 6.17 -17.20
N GLN A 35 -16.52 7.06 -16.31
CA GLN A 35 -16.25 8.51 -16.40
C GLN A 35 -14.82 8.87 -15.98
N ALA A 36 -14.28 8.20 -14.95
CA ALA A 36 -12.92 8.44 -14.46
C ALA A 36 -12.14 7.12 -14.34
N PRO A 37 -11.80 6.46 -15.46
CA PRO A 37 -11.17 5.16 -15.42
C PRO A 37 -9.67 5.23 -15.11
N LEU A 38 -9.13 4.15 -14.53
CA LEU A 38 -7.70 4.04 -14.26
C LEU A 38 -6.91 4.10 -15.57
N PHE A 39 -7.26 3.23 -16.52
CA PHE A 39 -6.75 3.24 -17.89
C PHE A 39 -7.82 3.70 -18.88
N ARG A 40 -7.45 4.32 -20.00
CA ARG A 40 -8.39 4.56 -21.11
C ARG A 40 -8.70 3.26 -21.85
N ASN A 41 -7.70 2.39 -21.98
CA ASN A 41 -7.86 1.07 -22.58
C ASN A 41 -8.71 0.15 -21.68
N ARG A 42 -9.78 -0.40 -22.26
CA ARG A 42 -10.71 -1.29 -21.54
C ARG A 42 -10.07 -2.63 -21.16
N THR A 43 -9.19 -3.17 -21.99
CA THR A 43 -8.47 -4.43 -21.70
C THR A 43 -7.57 -4.26 -20.48
N LEU A 44 -6.87 -3.13 -20.36
CA LEU A 44 -6.08 -2.83 -19.16
C LEU A 44 -6.93 -2.66 -17.91
N ASN A 45 -8.14 -2.10 -17.99
CA ASN A 45 -9.08 -2.05 -16.85
C ASN A 45 -9.67 -3.43 -16.48
N THR A 46 -9.19 -4.50 -17.10
CA THR A 46 -9.51 -5.90 -16.76
C THR A 46 -8.24 -6.73 -16.51
N ALA A 47 -7.10 -6.07 -16.33
CA ALA A 47 -5.85 -6.74 -16.00
C ALA A 47 -5.70 -6.99 -14.49
N ILE A 48 -4.76 -7.87 -14.15
CA ILE A 48 -4.24 -7.99 -12.78
C ILE A 48 -2.88 -7.31 -12.74
N VAL A 49 -2.75 -6.29 -11.89
CA VAL A 49 -1.50 -5.56 -11.69
C VAL A 49 -0.91 -6.01 -10.36
N LEU A 50 0.38 -6.37 -10.34
CA LEU A 50 1.02 -6.86 -9.12
C LEU A 50 2.44 -6.31 -8.91
N LYS A 51 2.80 -6.12 -7.65
CA LYS A 51 4.17 -5.78 -7.22
C LYS A 51 4.98 -7.05 -7.08
N HIS A 52 5.68 -7.40 -8.15
CA HIS A 52 6.48 -8.61 -8.26
C HIS A 52 7.90 -8.39 -7.76
N ARG A 53 8.45 -9.39 -7.09
CA ARG A 53 9.87 -9.44 -6.77
C ARG A 53 10.58 -10.23 -7.85
N LEU A 54 11.55 -9.61 -8.50
CA LEU A 54 12.25 -10.23 -9.62
C LEU A 54 13.05 -11.44 -9.12
N ARG A 55 12.85 -12.57 -9.80
CA ARG A 55 13.64 -13.79 -9.63
C ARG A 55 14.86 -13.74 -10.53
N ASN A 56 15.83 -14.64 -10.31
CA ASN A 56 17.02 -14.73 -11.19
C ASN A 56 16.64 -14.86 -12.68
N ASP A 57 15.56 -15.59 -12.96
CA ASP A 57 15.02 -15.77 -14.32
C ASP A 57 14.19 -14.59 -14.83
N ASP A 58 13.99 -13.54 -14.03
CA ASP A 58 13.33 -12.30 -14.48
C ASP A 58 14.34 -11.17 -14.69
N ILE A 59 15.47 -11.17 -13.96
CA ILE A 59 16.44 -10.06 -13.93
C ILE A 59 16.99 -9.74 -15.34
N TYR A 60 17.23 -10.75 -16.17
CA TYR A 60 17.78 -10.56 -17.51
C TYR A 60 16.84 -9.82 -18.48
N LEU A 61 15.57 -9.63 -18.12
CA LEU A 61 14.58 -8.90 -18.93
C LEU A 61 14.76 -7.38 -18.87
N PHE A 62 15.56 -6.89 -17.91
CA PHE A 62 15.77 -5.47 -17.65
C PHE A 62 17.18 -5.04 -18.04
N ASP A 63 17.36 -3.75 -18.30
CA ASP A 63 18.68 -3.16 -18.54
C ASP A 63 19.37 -2.75 -17.24
N GLU A 64 18.59 -2.41 -16.22
CA GLU A 64 19.08 -2.04 -14.88
C GLU A 64 18.69 -3.10 -13.85
N ALA A 65 19.63 -3.40 -12.94
CA ALA A 65 19.37 -4.29 -11.83
C ALA A 65 18.36 -3.64 -10.88
N ARG A 66 17.22 -4.30 -10.69
CA ARG A 66 16.18 -3.87 -9.75
C ARG A 66 15.62 -5.04 -8.96
N PRO A 67 15.21 -4.85 -7.70
CA PRO A 67 14.70 -5.94 -6.86
C PRO A 67 13.22 -6.26 -7.12
N THR A 68 12.45 -5.27 -7.56
CA THR A 68 11.00 -5.36 -7.77
C THR A 68 10.59 -4.68 -9.07
N ALA A 69 9.46 -5.12 -9.63
CA ALA A 69 8.84 -4.53 -10.80
C ALA A 69 7.31 -4.69 -10.74
N THR A 70 6.58 -3.81 -11.41
CA THR A 70 5.15 -4.02 -11.63
C THR A 70 4.95 -5.02 -12.77
N LYS A 71 4.31 -6.16 -12.47
CA LYS A 71 3.87 -7.12 -13.47
C LYS A 71 2.40 -6.91 -13.77
N ILE A 72 2.09 -6.85 -15.06
CA ILE A 72 0.73 -6.75 -15.59
C ILE A 72 0.39 -8.11 -16.17
N ILE A 73 -0.77 -8.64 -15.82
CA ILE A 73 -1.29 -9.88 -16.38
C ILE A 73 -2.63 -9.57 -17.04
N ILE A 74 -2.70 -9.79 -18.34
CA ILE A 74 -3.92 -9.68 -19.15
C ILE A 74 -4.45 -11.11 -19.35
N PRO A 75 -5.56 -11.48 -18.70
CA PRO A 75 -6.14 -12.82 -18.84
C PRO A 75 -6.56 -13.11 -20.29
N PHE A 76 -6.42 -14.37 -20.71
CA PHE A 76 -6.96 -14.81 -22.00
C PHE A 76 -8.49 -14.85 -22.01
N ASP A 77 -9.08 -15.27 -20.88
CA ASP A 77 -10.52 -15.20 -20.62
C ASP A 77 -10.77 -14.55 -19.26
N ARG A 78 -11.68 -13.59 -19.22
CA ARG A 78 -12.08 -12.87 -18.00
C ARG A 78 -12.90 -13.73 -17.05
N LYS A 79 -13.51 -14.80 -17.54
CA LYS A 79 -14.38 -15.72 -16.78
C LYS A 79 -13.66 -17.01 -16.36
N ASP A 80 -12.52 -17.33 -16.97
CA ASP A 80 -11.70 -18.47 -16.58
C ASP A 80 -10.22 -18.10 -16.54
N LEU A 81 -9.78 -17.64 -15.37
CA LEU A 81 -8.38 -17.35 -15.11
C LEU A 81 -7.48 -18.60 -15.16
N GLY A 82 -8.05 -19.81 -15.20
CA GLY A 82 -7.31 -21.06 -15.37
C GLY A 82 -6.65 -21.21 -16.73
N LEU A 83 -7.16 -20.52 -17.76
CA LEU A 83 -6.58 -20.52 -19.10
C LEU A 83 -5.23 -19.77 -19.15
N GLY A 84 -4.93 -18.97 -18.13
CA GLY A 84 -3.74 -18.16 -18.05
C GLY A 84 -3.94 -16.77 -18.65
N GLY A 85 -2.84 -16.12 -18.98
CA GLY A 85 -2.85 -14.80 -19.58
C GLY A 85 -1.48 -14.38 -20.07
N GLN A 86 -1.45 -13.33 -20.89
CA GLN A 86 -0.20 -12.66 -21.25
C GLN A 86 0.29 -11.85 -20.07
N SER A 87 1.59 -11.89 -19.81
CA SER A 87 2.18 -11.11 -18.74
C SER A 87 3.39 -10.32 -19.20
N VAL A 88 3.50 -9.08 -18.72
CA VAL A 88 4.57 -8.15 -19.05
C VAL A 88 4.97 -7.39 -17.79
N PHE A 89 6.26 -7.13 -17.65
CA PHE A 89 6.77 -6.25 -16.60
C PHE A 89 6.93 -4.83 -17.12
N VAL A 90 6.49 -3.84 -16.34
CA VAL A 90 6.77 -2.44 -16.64
C VAL A 90 8.27 -2.20 -16.54
N GLY A 91 8.86 -1.64 -17.61
CA GLY A 91 10.29 -1.36 -17.67
C GLY A 91 11.16 -2.50 -18.21
N GLN A 92 10.61 -3.68 -18.54
CA GLN A 92 11.39 -4.68 -19.27
C GLN A 92 11.68 -4.23 -20.71
N ARG A 93 12.69 -4.78 -21.38
CA ARG A 93 12.95 -4.45 -22.79
C ARG A 93 11.71 -4.73 -23.66
N GLY A 94 11.31 -3.74 -24.47
CA GLY A 94 10.14 -3.85 -25.36
C GLY A 94 8.77 -3.85 -24.65
N TRP A 95 8.69 -3.55 -23.35
CA TRP A 95 7.44 -3.68 -22.58
C TRP A 95 6.25 -2.88 -23.14
N ALA A 96 6.51 -1.70 -23.70
CA ALA A 96 5.46 -0.84 -24.23
C ALA A 96 4.76 -1.51 -25.43
N ASP A 97 5.54 -2.07 -26.35
CA ASP A 97 5.01 -2.77 -27.52
C ASP A 97 4.25 -4.03 -27.11
N LEU A 98 4.77 -4.79 -26.15
CA LEU A 98 4.09 -5.96 -25.58
C LEU A 98 2.73 -5.60 -24.95
N VAL A 99 2.65 -4.47 -24.23
CA VAL A 99 1.37 -3.99 -23.66
C VAL A 99 0.40 -3.59 -24.77
N ILE A 100 0.86 -2.86 -25.78
CA ILE A 100 0.04 -2.41 -26.92
C ILE A 100 -0.54 -3.62 -27.66
N GLU A 101 0.31 -4.60 -27.96
CA GLU A 101 -0.07 -5.85 -28.62
C GLU A 101 -1.07 -6.65 -27.77
N ALA A 102 -0.76 -6.88 -26.49
CA ALA A 102 -1.62 -7.64 -25.59
C ALA A 102 -3.01 -7.01 -25.39
N CYS A 103 -3.09 -5.68 -25.49
CA CYS A 103 -4.35 -4.96 -25.38
C CYS A 103 -5.14 -4.89 -26.70
N ASN A 104 -4.57 -5.39 -27.82
CA ASN A 104 -5.05 -5.14 -29.18
C ASN A 104 -5.38 -3.65 -29.40
N ALA A 105 -4.51 -2.76 -28.89
CA ALA A 105 -4.80 -1.34 -28.85
C ALA A 105 -4.70 -0.72 -30.25
N SER A 106 -5.80 -0.12 -30.71
CA SER A 106 -5.87 0.69 -31.94
C SER A 106 -6.00 2.16 -31.56
N GLY A 107 -4.90 2.80 -31.17
CA GLY A 107 -4.91 4.22 -30.81
C GLY A 107 -3.76 4.64 -29.90
N ASP A 108 -3.84 5.89 -29.43
CA ASP A 108 -2.85 6.46 -28.52
C ASP A 108 -2.92 5.80 -27.13
N MET A 109 -1.83 5.10 -26.78
CA MET A 109 -1.64 4.45 -25.48
C MET A 109 -0.78 5.29 -24.52
N SER A 110 -0.38 6.51 -24.88
CA SER A 110 0.59 7.32 -24.12
C SER A 110 0.15 7.58 -22.68
N ARG A 111 -1.13 7.91 -22.45
CA ARG A 111 -1.66 8.09 -21.08
C ARG A 111 -1.54 6.81 -20.27
N ASP A 112 -1.94 5.68 -20.84
CA ASP A 112 -1.99 4.41 -20.10
C ASP A 112 -0.59 3.89 -19.80
N LEU A 113 0.35 4.02 -20.74
CA LEU A 113 1.76 3.72 -20.52
C LEU A 113 2.38 4.66 -19.46
N ALA A 114 1.99 5.93 -19.42
CA ALA A 114 2.41 6.86 -18.37
C ALA A 114 1.84 6.45 -17.00
N THR A 115 0.56 6.10 -16.92
CA THR A 115 -0.07 5.58 -15.70
C THR A 115 0.64 4.30 -15.22
N LEU A 116 0.99 3.37 -16.11
CA LEU A 116 1.74 2.16 -15.74
C LEU A 116 3.13 2.47 -15.17
N ARG A 117 3.83 3.47 -15.73
CA ARG A 117 5.11 3.94 -15.18
C ARG A 117 4.95 4.58 -13.80
N MET A 118 3.92 5.39 -13.59
CA MET A 118 3.60 5.95 -12.27
C MET A 118 3.35 4.84 -11.25
N ILE A 119 2.57 3.83 -11.64
CA ILE A 119 2.34 2.66 -10.79
C ILE A 119 3.65 1.93 -10.50
N ASP A 120 4.55 1.76 -11.47
CA ASP A 120 5.84 1.07 -11.31
C ASP A 120 6.75 1.69 -10.24
N VAL A 121 6.80 3.01 -10.17
CA VAL A 121 7.65 3.73 -9.20
C VAL A 121 7.21 3.49 -7.75
N LEU A 122 5.93 3.16 -7.53
CA LEU A 122 5.42 2.96 -6.17
C LEU A 122 5.99 1.71 -5.50
N PRO A 123 6.29 1.74 -4.19
CA PRO A 123 6.72 0.56 -3.45
C PRO A 123 5.58 -0.48 -3.28
N SER A 124 4.33 -0.02 -3.27
CA SER A 124 3.14 -0.87 -3.07
C SER A 124 1.96 -0.38 -3.92
N LEU A 125 0.94 -1.21 -4.04
CA LEU A 125 -0.39 -0.87 -4.61
C LEU A 125 -1.39 -0.49 -3.51
N ASP A 126 -0.88 -0.02 -2.36
CA ASP A 126 -1.72 0.49 -1.29
C ASP A 126 -2.73 1.52 -1.83
N PRO A 127 -4.04 1.38 -1.58
CA PRO A 127 -5.06 2.21 -2.20
C PRO A 127 -4.87 3.70 -1.99
N PHE A 128 -4.41 4.11 -0.80
CA PHE A 128 -4.20 5.52 -0.48
C PHE A 128 -2.96 6.06 -1.21
N LEU A 129 -1.84 5.33 -1.13
CA LEU A 129 -0.60 5.70 -1.82
C LEU A 129 -0.79 5.78 -3.34
N LEU A 130 -1.44 4.76 -3.92
CA LEU A 130 -1.70 4.69 -5.36
C LEU A 130 -2.60 5.83 -5.82
N ARG A 131 -3.74 6.03 -5.14
CA ARG A 131 -4.69 7.09 -5.49
C ARG A 131 -4.03 8.45 -5.51
N GLU A 132 -3.28 8.77 -4.47
CA GLU A 132 -2.64 10.07 -4.43
C GLU A 132 -1.56 10.20 -5.50
N HIS A 133 -0.68 9.21 -5.63
CA HIS A 133 0.41 9.32 -6.57
C HIS A 133 -0.11 9.60 -7.99
N LEU A 134 -1.22 8.96 -8.39
CA LEU A 134 -1.92 9.26 -9.63
C LEU A 134 -2.49 10.70 -9.65
N ARG A 135 -3.18 11.11 -8.59
CA ARG A 135 -3.76 12.46 -8.46
C ARG A 135 -2.71 13.58 -8.59
N ARG A 136 -1.57 13.44 -7.92
CA ARG A 136 -0.44 14.38 -7.97
C ARG A 136 0.12 14.58 -9.38
N HIS A 137 0.00 13.56 -10.23
CA HIS A 137 0.42 13.62 -11.62
C HIS A 137 -0.75 13.93 -12.58
N GLY A 138 -1.87 14.46 -12.06
CA GLY A 138 -3.02 14.88 -12.85
C GLY A 138 -3.92 13.74 -13.34
N VAL A 139 -3.73 12.52 -12.83
CA VAL A 139 -4.54 11.35 -13.19
C VAL A 139 -5.64 11.16 -12.15
N LEU A 140 -6.82 11.73 -12.44
CA LEU A 140 -8.02 11.56 -11.61
C LEU A 140 -8.72 10.25 -11.97
N VAL A 141 -8.89 9.39 -10.97
CA VAL A 141 -9.48 8.04 -11.10
C VAL A 141 -10.59 7.89 -10.07
N ALA A 142 -11.68 7.23 -10.45
CA ALA A 142 -12.80 6.95 -9.57
C ALA A 142 -12.39 6.11 -8.35
N ASN A 143 -13.06 6.35 -7.22
CA ASN A 143 -12.75 5.66 -5.97
C ASN A 143 -12.90 4.13 -6.06
N CYS A 144 -13.76 3.63 -6.95
CA CYS A 144 -13.96 2.19 -7.14
C CYS A 144 -12.70 1.43 -7.58
N TYR A 145 -11.72 2.09 -8.19
CA TYR A 145 -10.44 1.48 -8.57
C TYR A 145 -9.47 1.30 -7.40
N PHE A 146 -9.76 1.90 -6.25
CA PHE A 146 -8.96 1.79 -5.04
C PHE A 146 -9.78 0.98 -4.04
N ALA A 147 -9.30 -0.21 -3.66
CA ALA A 147 -10.05 -1.16 -2.83
C ALA A 147 -10.17 -0.74 -1.36
N LEU A 148 -10.74 0.45 -1.13
CA LEU A 148 -11.23 0.91 0.15
C LEU A 148 -12.75 0.70 0.13
N SER A 149 -13.23 -0.26 0.92
CA SER A 149 -14.67 -0.43 1.09
C SER A 149 -15.28 0.83 1.71
N THR A 150 -16.56 1.10 1.48
CA THR A 150 -17.27 2.22 2.13
C THR A 150 -17.14 2.14 3.65
N ALA A 151 -17.21 0.93 4.20
CA ALA A 151 -17.03 0.69 5.64
C ALA A 151 -15.60 1.00 6.12
N ASP A 152 -14.57 0.67 5.33
CA ASP A 152 -13.19 1.04 5.66
C ASP A 152 -13.00 2.56 5.64
N TYR A 153 -13.61 3.24 4.67
CA TYR A 153 -13.59 4.69 4.60
C TYR A 153 -14.27 5.33 5.82
N GLU A 154 -15.48 4.88 6.19
CA GLU A 154 -16.20 5.36 7.38
C GLU A 154 -15.42 5.11 8.68
N ASN A 155 -14.84 3.92 8.84
CA ASN A 155 -14.02 3.58 10.01
C ASN A 155 -12.74 4.41 10.07
N MET A 156 -12.08 4.63 8.94
CA MET A 156 -10.90 5.50 8.84
C MET A 156 -11.26 6.94 9.20
N GLN A 157 -12.37 7.46 8.66
CA GLN A 157 -12.89 8.78 8.97
C GLN A 157 -13.19 8.93 10.47
N GLY A 158 -13.85 7.94 11.08
CA GLY A 158 -14.12 7.93 12.52
C GLY A 158 -12.85 7.93 13.37
N PHE A 159 -11.84 7.16 12.99
CA PHE A 159 -10.54 7.15 13.65
C PHE A 159 -9.83 8.51 13.56
N VAL A 160 -9.74 9.10 12.37
CA VAL A 160 -9.10 10.41 12.18
C VAL A 160 -9.82 11.49 12.97
N THR A 161 -11.15 11.45 12.98
CA THR A 161 -11.97 12.38 13.76
C THR A 161 -11.63 12.29 15.24
N LEU A 162 -11.58 11.07 15.80
CA LEU A 162 -11.25 10.86 17.20
C LEU A 162 -9.83 11.31 17.54
N GLU A 163 -8.86 10.98 16.67
CA GLU A 163 -7.46 11.28 16.90
C GLU A 163 -7.21 12.78 16.93
N ILE A 164 -7.68 13.50 15.91
CA ILE A 164 -7.57 14.96 15.84
C ILE A 164 -8.39 15.61 16.95
N SER A 165 -9.57 15.09 17.29
CA SER A 165 -10.41 15.66 18.37
C SER A 165 -9.76 15.51 19.74
N ARG A 166 -9.22 14.34 20.08
CA ARG A 166 -8.51 14.11 21.36
C ARG A 166 -7.34 15.07 21.52
N LEU A 167 -6.58 15.24 20.45
CA LEU A 167 -5.41 16.09 20.44
C LEU A 167 -5.81 17.57 20.52
N ILE A 168 -6.88 18.00 19.84
CA ILE A 168 -7.41 19.37 20.00
C ILE A 168 -8.02 19.59 21.39
N GLU A 169 -8.71 18.62 21.98
CA GLU A 169 -9.20 18.74 23.36
C GLU A 169 -8.06 18.90 24.38
N LEU A 170 -6.87 18.32 24.12
CA LEU A 170 -5.65 18.55 24.90
C LEU A 170 -5.11 19.98 24.73
N ALA A 171 -5.04 20.50 23.49
CA ALA A 171 -4.60 21.88 23.19
C ALA A 171 -5.47 22.94 23.87
N TYR A 172 -6.78 22.69 23.91
CA TYR A 172 -7.76 23.67 24.39
C TYR A 172 -8.24 23.35 25.81
N ARG A 173 -7.47 22.61 26.63
CA ARG A 173 -7.69 22.48 28.09
C ARG A 173 -7.56 23.85 28.78
N GLY A 174 -8.59 24.69 28.65
CA GLY A 174 -8.64 26.05 29.17
C GLY A 174 -9.42 27.05 28.30
N ALA A 175 -9.72 26.70 27.05
CA ALA A 175 -10.53 27.52 26.16
C ALA A 175 -11.90 26.85 25.95
N GLY A 176 -12.99 27.58 26.18
CA GLY A 176 -14.36 27.06 26.11
C GLY A 176 -14.78 26.51 24.74
N GLY A 177 -16.08 26.24 24.55
CA GLY A 177 -16.66 25.46 23.44
C GLY A 177 -16.30 25.83 21.98
N VAL A 178 -15.57 26.93 21.75
CA VAL A 178 -15.04 27.35 20.44
C VAL A 178 -13.97 26.38 19.90
N GLY A 179 -13.17 25.74 20.76
CA GLY A 179 -12.11 24.80 20.36
C GLY A 179 -12.65 23.55 19.64
N ARG A 180 -13.79 23.00 20.10
CA ARG A 180 -14.44 21.83 19.47
C ARG A 180 -14.99 22.11 18.08
N ALA A 181 -15.56 23.31 17.85
CA ALA A 181 -16.08 23.69 16.55
C ALA A 181 -14.95 23.92 15.52
N HIS A 182 -13.78 24.38 15.96
CA HIS A 182 -12.59 24.42 15.10
C HIS A 182 -12.01 23.03 14.82
N ALA A 183 -12.05 22.11 15.80
CA ALA A 183 -11.65 20.72 15.62
C ALA A 183 -12.44 20.02 14.52
N ALA A 184 -13.76 20.10 14.58
CA ALA A 184 -14.64 19.49 13.59
C ALA A 184 -14.37 20.02 12.18
N ARG A 185 -14.15 21.34 12.03
CA ARG A 185 -13.81 21.95 10.74
C ARG A 185 -12.46 21.48 10.20
N LEU A 186 -11.43 21.36 11.06
CA LEU A 186 -10.12 20.85 10.65
C LEU A 186 -10.21 19.39 10.22
N VAL A 187 -10.94 18.57 10.97
CA VAL A 187 -11.20 17.16 10.64
C VAL A 187 -11.88 17.04 9.28
N GLU A 188 -12.96 17.78 9.04
CA GLU A 188 -13.66 17.76 7.75
C GLU A 188 -12.76 18.22 6.60
N ALA A 189 -11.91 19.22 6.83
CA ALA A 189 -10.97 19.71 5.82
C ALA A 189 -9.86 18.69 5.52
N LEU A 190 -9.38 17.95 6.52
CA LEU A 190 -8.40 16.87 6.33
C LEU A 190 -9.00 15.64 5.65
N LEU A 191 -10.26 15.34 5.94
CA LEU A 191 -10.97 14.21 5.32
C LEU A 191 -11.52 14.54 3.93
N SER A 192 -11.56 15.82 3.57
CA SER A 192 -11.89 16.25 2.21
C SER A 192 -10.92 15.62 1.20
N THR A 193 -11.43 15.29 0.02
CA THR A 193 -10.62 14.70 -1.06
C THR A 193 -9.66 15.74 -1.66
N ASP A 194 -9.98 17.02 -1.53
CA ASP A 194 -9.15 18.14 -1.96
C ASP A 194 -8.47 18.83 -0.78
N VAL A 195 -7.39 19.56 -1.06
CA VAL A 195 -6.85 20.53 -0.08
C VAL A 195 -7.87 21.66 -0.03
N ASP A 196 -8.62 21.65 1.06
CA ASP A 196 -9.78 22.49 1.26
C ASP A 196 -9.35 23.93 1.57
N GLU A 197 -10.05 24.94 1.04
CA GLU A 197 -9.83 26.35 1.37
C GLU A 197 -9.91 26.61 2.89
N ARG A 198 -10.62 25.74 3.63
CA ARG A 198 -10.66 25.74 5.09
C ARG A 198 -9.30 25.53 5.75
N LEU A 199 -8.28 25.03 5.05
CA LEU A 199 -6.91 24.87 5.54
C LEU A 199 -6.02 26.09 5.28
N GLU A 200 -6.46 27.09 4.51
CA GLU A 200 -5.67 28.29 4.23
C GLU A 200 -5.22 29.05 5.50
N PRO A 201 -6.07 29.21 6.54
CA PRO A 201 -5.61 29.83 7.79
C PRO A 201 -4.46 29.06 8.47
N LEU A 202 -4.45 27.74 8.34
CA LEU A 202 -3.36 26.91 8.87
C LEU A 202 -2.09 27.12 8.04
N ARG A 203 -2.19 27.16 6.71
CA ARG A 203 -1.05 27.46 5.84
C ARG A 203 -0.41 28.81 6.19
N ASP A 204 -1.22 29.84 6.36
CA ASP A 204 -0.75 31.20 6.67
C ASP A 204 -0.07 31.23 8.04
N THR A 205 -0.62 30.53 9.03
CA THR A 205 -0.02 30.37 10.37
C THR A 205 1.35 29.67 10.31
N LEU A 206 1.47 28.66 9.45
CA LEU A 206 2.72 27.90 9.28
C LEU A 206 3.70 28.58 8.32
N VAL A 207 3.33 29.69 7.67
CA VAL A 207 4.16 30.41 6.70
C VAL A 207 4.76 29.44 5.67
N MET A 208 3.89 28.68 5.03
CA MET A 208 4.24 27.69 4.01
C MET A 208 3.78 28.15 2.63
N GLU A 209 4.62 27.90 1.62
CA GLU A 209 4.21 28.07 0.23
C GLU A 209 3.09 27.08 -0.14
N GLY A 210 2.20 27.49 -1.05
CA GLY A 210 1.01 26.73 -1.39
C GLY A 210 1.30 25.29 -1.83
N GLU A 211 2.30 25.06 -2.67
CA GLU A 211 2.64 23.72 -3.15
C GLU A 211 3.27 22.86 -2.05
N SER A 212 4.23 23.38 -1.29
CA SER A 212 4.82 22.64 -0.15
C SER A 212 3.78 22.32 0.94
N PHE A 213 2.82 23.23 1.17
CA PHE A 213 1.73 22.98 2.11
C PHE A 213 0.78 21.89 1.62
N LYS A 214 0.36 21.94 0.35
CA LYS A 214 -0.46 20.87 -0.23
C LYS A 214 0.26 19.53 -0.14
N GLU A 215 1.55 19.50 -0.44
CA GLU A 215 2.36 18.29 -0.38
C GLU A 215 2.46 17.74 1.05
N GLY A 216 2.72 18.61 2.03
CA GLY A 216 2.78 18.24 3.44
C GLY A 216 1.43 17.78 4.01
N VAL A 217 0.34 18.48 3.70
CA VAL A 217 -1.02 18.10 4.09
C VAL A 217 -1.39 16.74 3.53
N PHE A 218 -1.03 16.48 2.27
CA PHE A 218 -1.22 15.15 1.70
C PHE A 218 -0.50 14.08 2.55
N SER A 219 0.79 14.29 2.79
CA SER A 219 1.58 13.29 3.50
C SER A 219 1.04 13.10 4.91
N TRP A 220 0.58 14.16 5.57
CA TRP A 220 -0.11 14.07 6.84
C TRP A 220 -1.38 13.21 6.78
N LYS A 221 -2.23 13.36 5.76
CA LYS A 221 -3.38 12.44 5.54
C LYS A 221 -2.89 10.99 5.40
N GLY A 222 -1.76 10.77 4.74
CA GLY A 222 -1.12 9.47 4.63
C GLY A 222 -0.62 8.88 5.95
N PHE A 223 -0.02 9.69 6.82
CA PHE A 223 0.35 9.28 8.17
C PHE A 223 -0.88 8.85 8.97
N LEU A 224 -1.95 9.64 8.93
CA LEU A 224 -3.22 9.32 9.60
C LEU A 224 -3.83 8.01 9.08
N TYR A 225 -3.82 7.81 7.77
CA TYR A 225 -4.27 6.57 7.13
C TYR A 225 -3.45 5.36 7.62
N TYR A 226 -2.11 5.46 7.65
CA TYR A 226 -1.28 4.37 8.12
C TYR A 226 -1.42 4.11 9.61
N LYS A 227 -1.56 5.14 10.46
CA LYS A 227 -1.89 4.95 11.89
C LYS A 227 -3.16 4.14 12.06
N TRP A 228 -4.23 4.49 11.32
CA TRP A 228 -5.49 3.75 11.35
C TRP A 228 -5.32 2.31 10.88
N MET A 229 -4.71 2.09 9.71
CA MET A 229 -4.58 0.76 9.13
C MET A 229 -3.78 -0.18 10.04
N LEU A 230 -2.75 0.35 10.70
CA LEU A 230 -1.91 -0.40 11.64
C LEU A 230 -2.69 -0.90 12.87
N THR A 231 -3.78 -0.25 13.27
CA THR A 231 -4.65 -0.76 14.35
C THR A 231 -5.25 -2.13 14.02
N LYS A 232 -5.52 -2.39 12.73
CA LYS A 232 -6.01 -3.68 12.23
C LYS A 232 -4.87 -4.64 11.91
N LEU A 233 -3.76 -4.13 11.37
CA LEU A 233 -2.67 -4.95 10.88
C LEU A 233 -1.79 -5.54 12.01
N TRP A 234 -1.58 -4.83 13.12
CA TRP A 234 -0.76 -5.35 14.23
C TRP A 234 -1.31 -6.63 14.88
N PRO A 235 -2.62 -6.72 15.21
CA PRO A 235 -3.20 -7.97 15.68
C PRO A 235 -3.02 -9.11 14.69
N GLN A 236 -3.28 -8.86 13.40
CA GLN A 236 -3.14 -9.87 12.35
C GLN A 236 -1.69 -10.39 12.25
N LEU A 237 -0.71 -9.51 12.25
CA LEU A 237 0.71 -9.87 12.22
C LEU A 237 1.14 -10.64 13.45
N THR A 238 0.59 -10.32 14.62
CA THR A 238 0.85 -11.06 15.85
C THR A 238 0.38 -12.51 15.70
N THR A 239 -0.83 -12.71 15.18
CA THR A 239 -1.37 -14.05 14.88
C THR A 239 -0.53 -14.78 13.84
N VAL A 240 -0.19 -14.11 12.72
CA VAL A 240 0.66 -14.68 11.66
C VAL A 240 2.03 -15.11 12.20
N GLY A 241 2.67 -14.29 13.04
CA GLY A 241 3.96 -14.63 13.65
C GLY A 241 3.91 -15.87 14.55
N GLN A 242 2.78 -16.08 15.24
CA GLN A 242 2.55 -17.28 16.05
C GLN A 242 2.31 -18.51 15.18
N GLU A 243 1.58 -18.37 14.08
CA GLU A 243 1.31 -19.46 13.14
C GLU A 243 2.55 -19.88 12.35
N ILE A 244 3.40 -18.93 11.94
CA ILE A 244 4.72 -19.22 11.33
C ILE A 244 5.54 -20.14 12.25
N GLY A 245 5.50 -19.90 13.56
CA GLY A 245 6.20 -20.74 14.54
C GLY A 245 5.62 -22.15 14.67
N ARG A 246 4.32 -22.34 14.39
CA ARG A 246 3.60 -23.63 14.50
C ARG A 246 3.43 -24.37 13.17
N LEU A 247 3.85 -23.76 12.07
CA LEU A 247 3.73 -24.32 10.72
C LEU A 247 4.32 -25.74 10.67
N ILE A 248 3.56 -26.67 10.14
CA ILE A 248 3.98 -28.06 9.95
C ILE A 248 4.59 -28.18 8.56
N VAL A 249 5.90 -28.43 8.51
CA VAL A 249 6.63 -28.65 7.25
C VAL A 249 6.79 -30.14 7.00
N THR A 250 6.16 -30.57 5.91
CA THR A 250 6.13 -31.95 5.40
C THR A 250 7.16 -32.15 4.28
N GLY A 251 7.32 -33.39 3.81
CA GLY A 251 8.33 -33.75 2.81
C GLY A 251 9.64 -34.25 3.42
N ASN A 252 10.57 -34.65 2.56
CA ASN A 252 11.89 -35.13 2.99
C ASN A 252 12.78 -33.94 3.34
N LYS A 253 13.14 -33.81 4.61
CA LYS A 253 14.04 -32.77 5.10
C LYS A 253 15.28 -33.41 5.68
N ASP A 254 16.43 -33.07 5.12
CA ASP A 254 17.70 -33.35 5.77
C ASP A 254 17.90 -32.39 6.97
N ALA A 255 18.96 -32.63 7.75
CA ALA A 255 19.25 -31.84 8.93
C ALA A 255 19.55 -30.36 8.60
N GLU A 256 20.12 -30.09 7.41
CA GLU A 256 20.44 -28.75 6.95
C GLU A 256 19.17 -27.96 6.63
N THR A 257 18.25 -28.57 5.89
CA THR A 257 16.96 -27.97 5.52
C THR A 257 16.10 -27.69 6.75
N ALA A 258 16.05 -28.64 7.69
CA ALA A 258 15.31 -28.45 8.95
C ALA A 258 15.87 -27.26 9.74
N LYS A 259 17.21 -27.17 9.85
CA LYS A 259 17.88 -26.04 10.50
C LYS A 259 17.62 -24.72 9.79
N PHE A 260 17.67 -24.70 8.46
CA PHE A 260 17.37 -23.51 7.67
C PHE A 260 15.98 -22.97 7.96
N VAL A 261 14.96 -23.83 7.98
CA VAL A 261 13.57 -23.45 8.29
C VAL A 261 13.47 -22.87 9.70
N ASP A 262 14.06 -23.51 10.70
CA ASP A 262 14.03 -23.04 12.09
C ASP A 262 14.75 -21.70 12.28
N ASP A 263 15.91 -21.53 11.63
CA ASP A 263 16.65 -20.27 11.62
C ASP A 263 15.84 -19.17 10.93
N SER A 264 15.17 -19.48 9.82
CA SER A 264 14.37 -18.53 9.06
C SER A 264 13.14 -18.05 9.85
N ARG A 265 12.47 -18.94 10.57
CA ARG A 265 11.36 -18.57 11.47
C ARG A 265 11.80 -17.57 12.53
N ARG A 266 12.96 -17.81 13.16
CA ARG A 266 13.51 -16.92 14.19
C ARG A 266 13.87 -15.55 13.61
N ARG A 267 14.52 -15.51 12.45
CA ARG A 267 14.85 -14.26 11.75
C ARG A 267 13.60 -13.49 11.35
N LEU A 268 12.56 -14.15 10.83
CA LEU A 268 11.29 -13.51 10.50
C LEU A 268 10.61 -12.88 11.72
N GLN A 269 10.49 -13.64 12.81
CA GLN A 269 9.89 -13.12 14.05
C GLN A 269 10.66 -11.91 14.58
N GLY A 270 11.99 -11.95 14.55
CA GLY A 270 12.84 -10.79 14.89
C GLY A 270 12.67 -9.62 13.91
N GLY A 271 12.66 -9.89 12.61
CA GLY A 271 12.53 -8.89 11.55
C GLY A 271 11.21 -8.12 11.62
N VAL A 272 10.09 -8.80 11.89
CA VAL A 272 8.79 -8.14 12.08
C VAL A 272 8.82 -7.19 13.27
N LEU A 273 9.50 -7.55 14.37
CA LEU A 273 9.65 -6.65 15.53
C LEU A 273 10.50 -5.42 15.20
N VAL A 274 11.61 -5.60 14.46
CA VAL A 274 12.46 -4.50 14.00
C VAL A 274 11.67 -3.54 13.10
N GLU A 275 10.92 -4.08 12.12
CA GLU A 275 10.08 -3.27 11.24
C GLU A 275 8.97 -2.55 12.01
N ARG A 276 8.32 -3.21 12.97
CA ARG A 276 7.36 -2.56 13.86
C ARG A 276 7.98 -1.38 14.61
N SER A 277 9.17 -1.54 15.17
CA SER A 277 9.87 -0.45 15.85
C SER A 277 10.23 0.69 14.89
N ALA A 278 10.63 0.39 13.64
CA ALA A 278 10.93 1.40 12.63
C ALA A 278 9.69 2.22 12.22
N ILE A 279 8.57 1.54 11.98
CA ILE A 279 7.27 2.17 11.70
C ILE A 279 6.84 3.07 12.87
N LEU A 280 6.87 2.57 14.10
CA LEU A 280 6.48 3.34 15.29
C LEU A 280 7.38 4.55 15.51
N ARG A 281 8.69 4.45 15.26
CA ARG A 281 9.60 5.62 15.32
C ARG A 281 9.22 6.69 14.30
N THR A 282 8.87 6.28 13.09
CA THR A 282 8.45 7.22 12.03
C THR A 282 7.15 7.94 12.40
N LEU A 283 6.17 7.19 12.91
CA LEU A 283 4.90 7.74 13.39
C LEU A 283 5.08 8.67 14.59
N LYS A 284 6.03 8.35 15.49
CA LYS A 284 6.33 9.18 16.65
C LYS A 284 6.79 10.60 16.27
N VAL A 285 7.49 10.76 15.14
CA VAL A 285 7.87 12.11 14.65
C VAL A 285 6.64 12.98 14.39
N TYR A 286 5.58 12.40 13.81
CA TYR A 286 4.31 13.09 13.64
C TYR A 286 3.66 13.38 14.99
N ASP A 287 3.57 12.37 15.86
CA ASP A 287 2.91 12.50 17.17
C ASP A 287 3.56 13.59 18.01
N ASP A 288 4.90 13.60 18.10
CA ASP A 288 5.68 14.61 18.81
C ASP A 288 5.49 16.01 18.21
N ALA A 289 5.55 16.14 16.87
CA ALA A 289 5.42 17.44 16.21
C ALA A 289 4.01 18.04 16.35
N PHE A 290 2.99 17.18 16.35
CA PHE A 290 1.60 17.60 16.52
C PHE A 290 1.29 17.92 17.98
N GLU A 291 1.82 17.14 18.94
CA GLU A 291 1.75 17.45 20.37
C GLU A 291 2.43 18.79 20.69
N ASP A 292 3.60 19.08 20.10
CA ASP A 292 4.30 20.35 20.27
C ASP A 292 3.54 21.57 19.72
N LEU A 293 2.81 21.40 18.60
CA LEU A 293 1.91 22.43 18.08
C LEU A 293 0.78 22.73 19.08
N ILE A 294 0.28 21.69 19.73
CA ILE A 294 -0.93 21.70 20.56
C ILE A 294 -0.64 22.20 21.97
N GLU A 295 0.33 21.59 22.66
CA GLU A 295 0.61 21.89 24.07
C GLU A 295 1.52 23.10 24.23
N ASN A 296 2.51 23.23 23.36
CA ASN A 296 3.55 24.25 23.47
C ASN A 296 3.30 25.46 22.55
N GLY A 297 2.26 25.40 21.70
CA GLY A 297 1.96 26.46 20.74
C GLY A 297 3.11 26.72 19.77
N ARG A 298 3.90 25.69 19.44
CA ARG A 298 5.10 25.80 18.59
C ARG A 298 4.79 25.35 17.15
N PRO A 299 4.30 26.24 16.27
CA PRO A 299 3.95 25.89 14.90
C PRO A 299 5.13 25.42 14.06
N THR A 300 6.35 25.83 14.42
CA THR A 300 7.58 25.49 13.69
C THR A 300 7.82 23.99 13.65
N ALA A 301 7.60 23.27 14.75
CA ALA A 301 7.82 21.81 14.78
C ALA A 301 6.88 21.08 13.81
N PHE A 302 5.60 21.47 13.78
CA PHE A 302 4.63 20.90 12.87
C PHE A 302 4.87 21.31 11.41
N ARG A 303 5.29 22.55 11.17
CA ARG A 303 5.75 23.00 9.85
C ARG A 303 6.91 22.16 9.34
N ASP A 304 7.93 21.94 10.17
CA ASP A 304 9.12 21.15 9.80
C ASP A 304 8.74 19.69 9.54
N PHE A 305 7.79 19.14 10.31
CA PHE A 305 7.18 17.86 10.00
C PHE A 305 6.52 17.87 8.62
N LEU A 306 5.61 18.82 8.32
CA LEU A 306 4.91 18.87 7.03
C LEU A 306 5.87 18.98 5.84
N LEU A 307 6.98 19.71 5.98
CA LEU A 307 8.00 19.83 4.95
C LEU A 307 8.76 18.51 4.72
N ARG A 308 8.94 17.68 5.75
CA ARG A 308 9.65 16.39 5.67
C ARG A 308 8.74 15.18 5.45
N ALA A 309 7.44 15.35 5.69
CA ALA A 309 6.44 14.30 5.62
C ALA A 309 6.39 13.58 4.25
N PRO A 310 6.62 14.24 3.08
CA PRO A 310 6.62 13.54 1.79
C PRO A 310 7.62 12.40 1.68
N GLU A 311 8.87 12.64 2.06
CA GLU A 311 9.92 11.61 2.04
C GLU A 311 9.61 10.50 3.04
N MET A 312 9.23 10.87 4.27
CA MET A 312 8.91 9.92 5.33
C MET A 312 7.69 9.06 5.00
N PHE A 313 6.70 9.64 4.32
CA PHE A 313 5.47 8.95 3.92
C PHE A 313 5.75 7.82 2.93
N LEU A 314 6.64 8.04 1.94
CA LEU A 314 7.03 6.99 1.00
C LEU A 314 7.73 5.83 1.72
N SER A 315 8.69 6.15 2.59
CA SER A 315 9.39 5.13 3.39
C SER A 315 8.44 4.37 4.32
N LEU A 316 7.50 5.07 4.94
CA LEU A 316 6.47 4.46 5.79
C LEU A 316 5.57 3.53 4.97
N GLY A 317 5.12 3.96 3.79
CA GLY A 317 4.27 3.18 2.91
C GLY A 317 4.94 1.91 2.38
N GLU A 318 6.24 1.95 2.12
CA GLU A 318 7.04 0.76 1.79
C GLU A 318 7.04 -0.26 2.93
N ARG A 319 7.43 0.18 4.14
CA ARG A 319 7.50 -0.69 5.33
C ARG A 319 6.15 -1.29 5.68
N VAL A 320 5.11 -0.47 5.64
CA VAL A 320 3.73 -0.90 5.88
C VAL A 320 3.27 -1.86 4.78
N GLY A 321 3.66 -1.63 3.52
CA GLY A 321 3.42 -2.55 2.41
C GLY A 321 4.04 -3.93 2.63
N VAL A 322 5.27 -4.00 3.13
CA VAL A 322 5.96 -5.27 3.45
C VAL A 322 5.17 -6.07 4.49
N ILE A 323 4.81 -5.46 5.62
CA ILE A 323 4.10 -6.18 6.68
C ILE A 323 2.66 -6.52 6.28
N SER A 324 2.02 -5.68 5.45
CA SER A 324 0.72 -5.95 4.85
C SER A 324 0.78 -7.15 3.90
N HIS A 325 1.85 -7.28 3.11
CA HIS A 325 2.11 -8.44 2.26
C HIS A 325 2.23 -9.72 3.08
N ILE A 326 3.04 -9.72 4.14
CA ILE A 326 3.21 -10.90 5.02
C ILE A 326 1.84 -11.36 5.53
N SER A 327 1.04 -10.43 6.06
CA SER A 327 -0.29 -10.74 6.59
C SER A 327 -1.23 -11.29 5.51
N SER A 328 -1.37 -10.56 4.40
CA SER A 328 -2.31 -10.91 3.32
C SER A 328 -1.93 -12.20 2.61
N TYR A 329 -0.65 -12.38 2.26
CA TYR A 329 -0.16 -13.60 1.63
C TYR A 329 -0.33 -14.81 2.55
N TRP A 330 -0.02 -14.66 3.85
CA TRP A 330 -0.17 -15.74 4.81
C TRP A 330 -1.62 -16.19 4.92
N ARG A 331 -2.58 -15.26 5.05
CA ARG A 331 -4.01 -15.58 5.14
C ARG A 331 -4.56 -16.20 3.87
N TYR A 332 -4.05 -15.77 2.73
CA TYR A 332 -4.37 -16.35 1.44
C TYR A 332 -3.88 -17.80 1.31
N ARG A 333 -2.63 -18.07 1.73
CA ARG A 333 -2.05 -19.43 1.66
C ARG A 333 -2.56 -20.36 2.77
N PHE A 334 -2.88 -19.81 3.93
CA PHE A 334 -3.34 -20.52 5.11
C PHE A 334 -4.63 -19.86 5.65
N PRO A 335 -5.79 -20.21 5.08
CA PRO A 335 -7.09 -19.80 5.61
C PRO A 335 -7.27 -20.28 7.07
N HIS A 336 -8.02 -19.53 7.88
CA HIS A 336 -8.12 -19.78 9.34
C HIS A 336 -8.59 -21.21 9.72
N ASP A 337 -9.40 -21.83 8.86
CA ASP A 337 -9.99 -23.16 9.11
C ASP A 337 -9.24 -24.30 8.40
N GLU A 338 -8.12 -24.00 7.74
CA GLU A 338 -7.32 -24.99 7.03
C GLU A 338 -6.06 -25.37 7.82
N PRO A 339 -5.56 -26.62 7.66
CA PRO A 339 -4.33 -27.04 8.31
C PRO A 339 -3.14 -26.14 7.96
N LEU A 340 -2.36 -25.74 8.96
CA LEU A 340 -1.07 -25.06 8.80
C LEU A 340 0.01 -26.05 8.36
N THR A 341 -0.17 -26.64 7.18
CA THR A 341 0.72 -27.66 6.63
C THR A 341 1.19 -27.27 5.23
N VAL A 342 2.48 -27.46 4.96
CA VAL A 342 3.10 -27.11 3.68
C VAL A 342 4.24 -28.06 3.35
N ASP A 343 4.54 -28.23 2.07
CA ASP A 343 5.74 -28.94 1.62
C ASP A 343 7.01 -28.11 1.90
N VAL A 344 8.15 -28.77 2.06
CA VAL A 344 9.42 -28.14 2.42
C VAL A 344 9.90 -27.12 1.38
N GLU A 345 9.73 -27.38 0.09
CA GLU A 345 10.17 -26.45 -0.96
C GLU A 345 9.34 -25.17 -0.92
N GLU A 346 8.01 -25.32 -0.78
CA GLU A 346 7.10 -24.18 -0.66
C GLU A 346 7.33 -23.41 0.65
N ALA A 347 7.63 -24.09 1.76
CA ALA A 347 7.97 -23.44 3.02
C ALA A 347 9.18 -22.52 2.86
N ILE A 348 10.24 -23.02 2.23
CA ILE A 348 11.48 -22.27 1.97
C ILE A 348 11.17 -21.03 1.11
N ASP A 349 10.43 -21.20 0.02
CA ASP A 349 10.03 -20.10 -0.87
C ASP A 349 9.27 -18.99 -0.12
N ILE A 350 8.31 -19.36 0.73
CA ILE A 350 7.51 -18.41 1.52
C ILE A 350 8.40 -17.68 2.53
N LEU A 351 9.23 -18.41 3.28
CA LEU A 351 10.09 -17.82 4.31
C LEU A 351 11.11 -16.88 3.68
N MET A 352 11.75 -17.26 2.56
CA MET A 352 12.71 -16.41 1.85
C MET A 352 12.08 -15.15 1.25
N ASP A 353 10.84 -15.23 0.74
CA ASP A 353 10.11 -14.06 0.25
C ASP A 353 9.87 -13.06 1.38
N PHE A 354 9.38 -13.54 2.53
CA PHE A 354 9.12 -12.70 3.70
C PHE A 354 10.42 -12.11 4.28
N GLU A 355 11.48 -12.91 4.39
CA GLU A 355 12.74 -12.48 4.98
C GLU A 355 13.33 -11.32 4.21
N ALA A 356 13.37 -11.41 2.89
CA ALA A 356 13.96 -10.35 2.11
C ALA A 356 13.01 -9.19 1.80
N GLY A 357 11.72 -9.28 2.18
CA GLY A 357 10.89 -8.10 2.36
C GLY A 357 11.23 -7.32 3.64
N LEU A 358 11.55 -8.02 4.73
CA LEU A 358 11.94 -7.43 6.02
C LEU A 358 13.42 -7.01 6.07
N SER A 359 14.24 -7.56 5.17
CA SER A 359 15.65 -7.22 5.04
C SER A 359 15.79 -5.95 4.22
N VAL A 360 15.62 -4.79 4.84
CA VAL A 360 16.27 -3.59 4.31
C VAL A 360 17.78 -3.79 4.53
N PRO A 361 18.65 -3.58 3.53
CA PRO A 361 20.08 -3.67 3.72
C PRO A 361 20.46 -2.79 4.91
N LEU A 362 21.22 -3.34 5.86
CA LEU A 362 22.03 -2.49 6.72
C LEU A 362 22.86 -1.63 5.75
N GLY A 363 22.53 -0.35 5.65
CA GLY A 363 23.33 0.59 4.89
C GLY A 363 24.78 0.45 5.36
N VAL A 364 25.65 0.10 4.42
CA VAL A 364 27.10 0.28 4.57
C VAL A 364 27.40 1.71 4.15
#